data_AF-A0AAU9WMI5-F1
#
_entry.id   AF-A0AAU9WMI5-F1
#
_cell.length_a   1.000
_cell.length_b   1.000
_cell.length_c   1.000
_cell.angle_alpha   90.00
_cell.angle_beta   90.00
_cell.angle_gamma   90.00
#
_symmetry.space_group_name_H-M   'P 1'
#
loop_
_entity.id
_entity.type
_entity.pdbx_description
1 polymer ?
#
loop_
_entity_poly.entity_id
_entity_poly.type
_entity_poly.pdbx_seq_one_letter_code
_entity_poly.pdbx_strand_id
1 'polypeptide(L)'
;MSPSIDYILQYLSIALLYFVGFLGGTHVLGILTLYQIFFYTPLWPVVLLYLSWTYLVEWKTPERGGRDLLINFVRRLSVFKYMRDYYPITLVKTSDLDPQKNYIFGYHPHGAFTEGASIGLNTEACGFSDKFPGIIPHLSVTSAILKALLYRDILMALGVIDVSRHSLEYNLTQKGAGHSVVIVVGGAAEIREMGFDSYALIIKRRKGFMKLALQTGSDLVPVFGFGQNNIYQVIGGSRSSQFSRFQRWLRSFTSCLGTCFLPKRSPINVVVGSPVPVTKIANPTQEEIDQLHVQYLEALTDLYEKNKDKYHPTGTSDKSRSHGYVFKLETKMASGNPLITLERMLNGRTTLKTQKVTHTNIVCIGTELLNEIQQVMREDKGKAVREAVAAAEAKARAELKKALQEQKEQMEGERDRALEEARLQAEEQMAEIRYRCEVAEKKRARSALERFQKEKSDALQKAAEEAEKNKQEALKNLTETLTRKLRNEAALQRELAVGEALAVARKNAERRRQESIEETKLECERKSTAEASRVARVHQNKVNELNQRIDQLERNLETENDAKLKVENLFQEMKEDYKRFQNYTRGFHSDFLMK
;
A
#
# COMPACT_ATOMS: atom_id res chain seq x y z
N MET A 1 22.29 -1.28 -4.90
CA MET A 1 21.84 0.10 -4.67
C MET A 1 20.80 0.05 -3.56
N SER A 2 21.06 0.69 -2.41
CA SER A 2 20.04 0.87 -1.38
C SER A 2 18.87 1.67 -1.96
N PRO A 3 17.61 1.29 -1.73
CA PRO A 3 16.48 2.12 -2.13
C PRO A 3 16.61 3.50 -1.49
N SER A 4 16.36 4.56 -2.27
CA SER A 4 16.34 5.93 -1.73
C SER A 4 15.27 6.03 -0.63
N ILE A 5 15.47 6.93 0.34
CA ILE A 5 14.50 7.17 1.41
C ILE A 5 13.10 7.44 0.82
N ASP A 6 13.03 8.20 -0.27
CA ASP A 6 11.78 8.48 -0.99
C ASP A 6 11.09 7.23 -1.52
N TYR A 7 11.87 6.28 -2.05
CA TYR A 7 11.33 5.01 -2.52
C TYR A 7 10.69 4.21 -1.38
N ILE A 8 11.32 4.19 -0.21
CA ILE A 8 10.78 3.53 0.99
C ILE A 8 9.49 4.24 1.45
N LEU A 9 9.50 5.57 1.51
CA LEU A 9 8.32 6.37 1.90
C LEU A 9 7.14 6.16 0.95
N GLN A 10 7.39 6.06 -0.37
CA GLN A 10 6.38 5.70 -1.36
C GLN A 10 5.75 4.32 -1.04
N TYR A 11 6.56 3.28 -0.83
CA TYR A 11 6.05 1.95 -0.47
C TYR A 11 5.25 1.96 0.84
N LEU A 12 5.78 2.59 1.88
CA LEU A 12 5.11 2.69 3.18
C LEU A 12 3.80 3.46 3.06
N SER A 13 3.73 4.51 2.26
CA SER A 13 2.50 5.28 2.05
C SER A 13 1.40 4.46 1.39
N ILE A 14 1.73 3.63 0.39
CA ILE A 14 0.76 2.75 -0.26
C ILE A 14 0.38 1.58 0.64
N ALA A 15 1.35 1.00 1.36
CA ALA A 15 1.05 -0.02 2.36
C ALA A 15 0.11 0.52 3.44
N LEU A 16 0.34 1.74 3.92
CA LEU A 16 -0.52 2.43 4.87
C LEU A 16 -1.92 2.67 4.27
N LEU A 17 -2.02 3.12 3.01
CA LEU A 17 -3.29 3.34 2.33
C LEU A 17 -4.15 2.07 2.31
N TYR A 18 -3.58 0.93 1.88
CA TYR A 18 -4.33 -0.33 1.84
C TYR A 18 -4.60 -0.88 3.23
N PHE A 19 -3.66 -0.76 4.18
CA PHE A 19 -3.85 -1.21 5.55
C PHE A 19 -4.99 -0.45 6.25
N VAL A 20 -4.92 0.89 6.24
CA VAL A 20 -5.96 1.75 6.83
C VAL A 20 -7.26 1.63 6.06
N GLY A 21 -7.21 1.62 4.73
CA GLY A 21 -8.39 1.50 3.88
C GLY A 21 -9.14 0.18 4.08
N PHE A 22 -8.42 -0.93 4.16
CA PHE A 22 -9.01 -2.25 4.35
C PHE A 22 -9.52 -2.45 5.79
N LEU A 23 -8.67 -2.24 6.80
CA LEU A 23 -9.07 -2.46 8.20
C LEU A 23 -10.09 -1.41 8.67
N GLY A 24 -9.98 -0.18 8.16
CA GLY A 24 -10.95 0.88 8.38
C GLY A 24 -12.29 0.54 7.71
N GLY A 25 -12.27 0.21 6.42
CA GLY A 25 -13.49 -0.15 5.67
C GLY A 25 -14.21 -1.40 6.18
N THR A 26 -13.50 -2.33 6.82
CA THR A 26 -14.08 -3.53 7.46
C THR A 26 -14.51 -3.30 8.92
N HIS A 27 -14.46 -2.06 9.42
CA HIS A 27 -14.75 -1.68 10.80
C HIS A 27 -13.77 -2.21 11.86
N VAL A 28 -12.88 -3.14 11.49
CA VAL A 28 -11.96 -3.83 12.42
C VAL A 28 -11.06 -2.83 13.15
N LEU A 29 -10.44 -1.91 12.42
CA LEU A 29 -9.53 -0.92 13.03
C LEU A 29 -10.25 -0.05 14.06
N GLY A 30 -11.44 0.44 13.71
CA GLY A 30 -12.25 1.31 14.56
C GLY A 30 -12.73 0.58 15.83
N ILE A 31 -13.28 -0.62 15.67
CA ILE A 31 -13.80 -1.42 16.79
C ILE A 31 -12.67 -1.79 17.75
N LEU A 32 -11.53 -2.29 17.24
CA LEU A 32 -10.39 -2.66 18.08
C LEU A 32 -9.82 -1.46 18.83
N THR A 33 -9.69 -0.30 18.17
CA THR A 33 -9.18 0.93 18.80
C THR A 33 -10.11 1.40 19.91
N LEU A 34 -11.42 1.48 19.65
CA LEU A 34 -12.39 1.90 20.65
C LEU A 34 -12.51 0.90 21.81
N TYR A 35 -12.44 -0.40 21.52
CA TYR A 35 -12.39 -1.45 22.53
C TYR A 35 -11.16 -1.30 23.44
N GLN A 36 -9.98 -1.09 22.86
CA GLN A 36 -8.75 -0.89 23.62
C GLN A 36 -8.82 0.34 24.52
N ILE A 37 -9.29 1.48 24.00
CA ILE A 37 -9.45 2.71 24.79
C ILE A 37 -10.46 2.50 25.92
N PHE A 38 -11.58 1.83 25.64
CA PHE A 38 -12.64 1.64 26.64
C PHE A 38 -12.23 0.73 27.79
N PHE A 39 -11.54 -0.39 27.52
CA PHE A 39 -11.21 -1.38 28.57
C PHE A 39 -9.85 -1.18 29.21
N TYR A 40 -8.88 -0.58 28.51
CA TYR A 40 -7.48 -0.56 28.96
C TYR A 40 -6.93 0.84 29.22
N THR A 41 -7.76 1.89 29.15
CA THR A 41 -7.33 3.27 29.44
C THR A 41 -8.35 4.02 30.29
N PRO A 42 -7.94 5.04 31.07
CA PRO A 42 -8.87 5.89 31.81
C PRO A 42 -9.72 6.81 30.89
N LEU A 43 -9.51 6.76 29.57
CA LEU A 43 -10.23 7.57 28.57
C LEU A 43 -11.56 6.93 28.11
N TRP A 44 -12.05 5.88 28.77
CA TRP A 44 -13.33 5.26 28.45
C TRP A 44 -14.53 6.23 28.36
N PRO A 45 -14.63 7.35 29.12
CA PRO A 45 -15.74 8.29 28.96
C PRO A 45 -15.71 8.97 27.60
N VAL A 46 -14.53 9.15 27.00
CA VAL A 46 -14.36 9.73 25.65
C VAL A 46 -14.97 8.80 24.60
N VAL A 47 -14.84 7.47 24.77
CA VAL A 47 -15.45 6.50 23.86
C VAL A 47 -16.97 6.59 23.91
N LEU A 48 -17.56 6.66 25.11
CA LEU A 48 -19.01 6.83 25.23
C LEU A 48 -19.47 8.15 24.62
N LEU A 49 -18.77 9.24 24.91
CA LEU A 49 -19.08 10.55 24.35
C LEU A 49 -19.00 10.53 22.82
N TYR A 50 -17.94 9.93 22.26
CA TYR A 50 -17.79 9.78 20.81
C TYR A 50 -18.92 8.94 20.20
N LEU A 51 -19.27 7.81 20.80
CA LEU A 51 -20.34 6.94 20.31
C LEU A 51 -21.70 7.64 20.40
N SER A 52 -22.02 8.25 21.55
CA SER A 52 -23.25 9.01 21.74
C SER A 52 -23.36 10.16 20.73
N TRP A 53 -22.30 10.94 20.57
CA TRP A 53 -22.24 12.01 19.56
C TRP A 53 -22.46 11.47 18.15
N THR A 54 -21.76 10.39 17.80
CA THR A 54 -21.80 9.78 16.46
C THR A 54 -23.17 9.21 16.10
N TYR A 55 -23.83 8.52 17.04
CA TYR A 55 -25.12 7.87 16.78
C TYR A 55 -26.32 8.80 17.00
N LEU A 56 -26.27 9.69 17.99
CA LEU A 56 -27.41 10.55 18.33
C LEU A 56 -27.43 11.84 17.53
N VAL A 57 -26.26 12.38 17.18
CA VAL A 57 -26.16 13.71 16.53
C VAL A 57 -25.71 13.58 15.09
N GLU A 58 -24.60 12.91 14.83
CA GLU A 58 -23.90 12.98 13.54
C GLU A 58 -24.08 11.77 12.62
N TRP A 59 -25.06 10.90 12.87
CA TRP A 59 -25.19 9.67 12.09
C TRP A 59 -25.35 9.92 10.58
N LYS A 60 -26.11 10.96 10.22
CA LYS A 60 -26.38 11.36 8.82
C LYS A 60 -25.39 12.37 8.25
N THR A 61 -24.39 12.82 9.02
CA THR A 61 -23.41 13.83 8.57
C THR A 61 -22.68 13.45 7.26
N PRO A 62 -22.34 12.18 6.98
CA PRO A 62 -21.68 11.82 5.71
C PRO A 62 -22.53 12.12 4.46
N GLU A 63 -23.86 12.23 4.60
CA GLU A 63 -24.75 12.62 3.50
C GLU A 63 -24.67 14.12 3.18
N ARG A 64 -24.20 14.95 4.11
CA ARG A 64 -24.14 16.40 3.93
C ARG A 64 -22.73 16.91 3.66
N GLY A 65 -21.74 16.02 3.69
CA GLY A 65 -20.34 16.39 3.86
C GLY A 65 -20.10 16.91 5.28
N GLY A 66 -18.94 16.56 5.85
CA GLY A 66 -18.62 16.91 7.22
C GLY A 66 -17.13 17.18 7.38
N ARG A 67 -16.78 17.77 8.52
CA ARG A 67 -15.39 18.15 8.84
C ARG A 67 -14.80 19.11 7.81
N ASP A 68 -15.60 20.05 7.29
CA ASP A 68 -15.20 21.02 6.26
C ASP A 68 -13.95 21.84 6.66
N LEU A 69 -13.79 22.14 7.96
CA LEU A 69 -12.61 22.83 8.51
C LEU A 69 -11.31 22.04 8.32
N LEU A 70 -11.38 20.71 8.26
CA LEU A 70 -10.22 19.82 8.10
C LEU A 70 -9.90 19.55 6.63
N ILE A 71 -10.84 19.73 5.72
CA ILE A 71 -10.71 19.37 4.29
C ILE A 71 -9.44 19.96 3.67
N ASN A 72 -9.20 21.25 3.88
CA ASN A 72 -8.03 21.93 3.30
C ASN A 72 -6.70 21.43 3.87
N PHE A 73 -6.67 21.05 5.15
CA PHE A 73 -5.48 20.53 5.80
C PHE A 73 -5.21 19.08 5.38
N VAL A 74 -6.21 18.22 5.52
CA VAL A 74 -6.05 16.78 5.28
C VAL A 74 -5.74 16.49 3.81
N ARG A 75 -6.39 17.17 2.86
CA ARG A 75 -6.10 17.02 1.42
C ARG A 75 -4.67 17.41 1.03
N ARG A 76 -3.97 18.20 1.86
CA ARG A 76 -2.60 18.68 1.62
C ARG A 76 -1.52 17.86 2.34
N LEU A 77 -1.89 16.80 3.07
CA LEU A 77 -0.92 15.94 3.75
C LEU A 77 0.13 15.38 2.77
N SER A 78 1.39 15.41 3.20
CA SER A 78 2.54 14.98 2.39
C SER A 78 2.46 13.52 1.96
N VAL A 79 1.76 12.67 2.74
CA VAL A 79 1.54 11.26 2.42
C VAL A 79 0.99 11.07 1.00
N PHE A 80 0.08 11.93 0.55
CA PHE A 80 -0.53 11.82 -0.78
C PHE A 80 0.46 12.12 -1.92
N LYS A 81 1.51 12.92 -1.68
CA LYS A 81 2.59 13.13 -2.66
C LYS A 81 3.38 11.86 -2.89
N TYR A 82 3.71 11.13 -1.82
CA TYR A 82 4.35 9.82 -1.93
C TYR A 82 3.46 8.78 -2.62
N MET A 83 2.14 8.80 -2.36
CA MET A 83 1.20 7.92 -3.05
C MET A 83 1.11 8.24 -4.55
N ARG A 84 1.06 9.53 -4.92
CA ARG A 84 1.12 9.99 -6.31
C ARG A 84 2.40 9.52 -7.00
N ASP A 85 3.55 9.66 -6.34
CA ASP A 85 4.86 9.31 -6.90
C ASP A 85 5.09 7.80 -7.01
N TYR A 86 4.37 7.00 -6.23
CA TYR A 86 4.38 5.54 -6.38
C TYR A 86 3.70 5.07 -7.67
N TYR A 87 2.56 5.66 -8.04
CA TYR A 87 1.78 5.35 -9.26
C TYR A 87 1.95 6.37 -10.40
N PRO A 88 3.06 7.14 -10.43
CA PRO A 88 3.17 8.42 -11.14
C PRO A 88 1.84 9.04 -11.61
N ILE A 89 1.00 9.49 -10.68
CA ILE A 89 -0.34 10.02 -11.01
C ILE A 89 -0.24 11.44 -11.57
N THR A 90 -0.86 11.69 -12.72
CA THR A 90 -0.96 13.03 -13.29
C THR A 90 -2.41 13.45 -13.45
N LEU A 91 -2.69 14.75 -13.23
CA LEU A 91 -4.00 15.35 -13.46
C LEU A 91 -3.91 16.32 -14.65
N VAL A 92 -4.56 15.97 -15.75
CA VAL A 92 -4.58 16.72 -17.00
C VAL A 92 -5.92 17.45 -17.11
N LYS A 93 -5.85 18.77 -17.29
CA LYS A 93 -7.01 19.64 -17.49
C LYS A 93 -7.14 19.96 -18.97
N THR A 94 -8.32 19.72 -19.56
CA THR A 94 -8.57 20.08 -20.97
C THR A 94 -9.31 21.40 -21.15
N SER A 95 -10.07 21.86 -20.15
CA SER A 95 -10.82 23.11 -20.20
C SER A 95 -10.91 23.78 -18.83
N ASP A 96 -11.15 25.08 -18.81
CA ASP A 96 -11.52 25.82 -17.61
C ASP A 96 -12.94 25.45 -17.15
N LEU A 97 -13.15 25.49 -15.83
CA LEU A 97 -14.46 25.31 -15.20
C LEU A 97 -14.80 26.61 -14.46
N ASP A 98 -16.06 27.00 -14.52
CA ASP A 98 -16.57 28.21 -13.87
C ASP A 98 -16.79 27.93 -12.37
N PRO A 99 -16.09 28.64 -11.45
CA PRO A 99 -16.26 28.46 -10.01
C PRO A 99 -17.66 28.82 -9.50
N GLN A 100 -18.47 29.54 -10.29
CA GLN A 100 -19.85 29.86 -9.95
C GLN A 100 -20.83 28.72 -10.22
N LYS A 101 -20.38 27.63 -10.84
CA LYS A 101 -21.18 26.45 -11.17
C LYS A 101 -20.80 25.23 -10.35
N ASN A 102 -21.73 24.29 -10.28
CA ASN A 102 -21.53 22.97 -9.69
C ASN A 102 -21.47 21.91 -10.79
N TYR A 103 -20.59 20.94 -10.60
CA TYR A 103 -20.29 19.92 -11.59
C TYR A 103 -20.48 18.50 -11.04
N ILE A 104 -20.83 17.59 -11.93
CA ILE A 104 -20.78 16.14 -11.67
C ILE A 104 -19.63 15.56 -12.50
N PHE A 105 -18.52 15.25 -11.84
CA PHE A 105 -17.39 14.57 -12.45
C PHE A 105 -17.67 13.07 -12.54
N GLY A 106 -17.92 12.57 -13.75
CA GLY A 106 -18.06 11.13 -13.99
C GLY A 106 -16.70 10.50 -14.28
N TYR A 107 -16.16 9.76 -13.33
CA TYR A 107 -14.84 9.09 -13.43
C TYR A 107 -14.96 7.69 -14.02
N HIS A 108 -14.10 7.40 -15.02
CA HIS A 108 -14.02 6.13 -15.75
C HIS A 108 -12.55 5.72 -15.99
N PRO A 109 -12.19 4.42 -15.99
CA PRO A 109 -12.96 3.28 -15.49
C PRO A 109 -12.99 3.27 -13.94
N HIS A 110 -13.83 2.43 -13.34
CA HIS A 110 -13.82 2.27 -11.89
C HIS A 110 -12.49 1.67 -11.36
N GLY A 111 -11.88 0.71 -12.07
CA GLY A 111 -10.74 -0.07 -11.52
C GLY A 111 -11.12 -0.87 -10.26
N ALA A 112 -10.24 -1.72 -9.73
CA ALA A 112 -10.53 -2.46 -8.49
C ALA A 112 -10.64 -1.50 -7.29
N PHE A 113 -9.71 -0.55 -7.23
CA PHE A 113 -9.81 0.70 -6.48
C PHE A 113 -9.62 1.87 -7.46
N THR A 114 -9.96 3.08 -7.00
CA THR A 114 -10.06 4.30 -7.81
C THR A 114 -8.94 5.29 -7.50
N GLU A 115 -7.68 4.83 -7.49
CA GLU A 115 -6.48 5.61 -7.13
C GLU A 115 -6.39 6.95 -7.86
N GLY A 116 -6.68 6.98 -9.17
CA GLY A 116 -6.66 8.24 -9.92
C GLY A 116 -7.73 9.24 -9.43
N ALA A 117 -8.92 8.77 -9.03
CA ALA A 117 -9.94 9.65 -8.46
C ALA A 117 -9.61 10.06 -7.01
N SER A 118 -9.20 9.09 -6.18
CA SER A 118 -8.98 9.31 -4.75
C SER A 118 -7.72 10.12 -4.47
N ILE A 119 -6.64 9.93 -5.22
CA ILE A 119 -5.41 10.71 -5.06
C ILE A 119 -5.40 11.91 -6.02
N GLY A 120 -5.78 11.70 -7.29
CA GLY A 120 -5.67 12.72 -8.32
C GLY A 120 -6.72 13.83 -8.22
N LEU A 121 -7.99 13.51 -7.96
CA LEU A 121 -9.07 14.50 -7.86
C LEU A 121 -9.35 14.94 -6.42
N ASN A 122 -9.37 14.00 -5.48
CA ASN A 122 -9.85 14.28 -4.12
C ASN A 122 -8.77 14.90 -3.21
N THR A 123 -7.48 14.84 -3.58
CA THR A 123 -6.37 15.42 -2.78
C THR A 123 -5.60 16.49 -3.56
N GLU A 124 -4.76 17.25 -2.85
CA GLU A 124 -3.89 18.25 -3.47
C GLU A 124 -2.56 17.68 -4.00
N ALA A 125 -2.39 16.35 -4.02
CA ALA A 125 -1.15 15.74 -4.52
C ALA A 125 -0.86 16.11 -5.98
N CYS A 126 -1.90 16.25 -6.81
CA CYS A 126 -1.81 16.63 -8.22
C CYS A 126 -2.14 18.12 -8.48
N GLY A 127 -2.28 18.93 -7.42
CA GLY A 127 -2.64 20.35 -7.52
C GLY A 127 -4.05 20.58 -8.07
N PHE A 128 -5.06 19.88 -7.52
CA PHE A 128 -6.44 20.01 -8.00
C PHE A 128 -6.94 21.45 -7.89
N SER A 129 -6.75 22.10 -6.74
CA SER A 129 -7.19 23.49 -6.53
C SER A 129 -6.48 24.49 -7.43
N ASP A 130 -5.24 24.21 -7.85
CA ASP A 130 -4.51 25.08 -8.78
C ASP A 130 -5.05 24.96 -10.22
N LYS A 131 -5.49 23.75 -10.60
CA LYS A 131 -6.07 23.48 -11.93
C LYS A 131 -7.53 23.92 -12.01
N PHE A 132 -8.30 23.75 -10.95
CA PHE A 132 -9.73 24.09 -10.89
C PHE A 132 -9.98 25.02 -9.69
N PRO A 133 -9.57 26.30 -9.79
CA PRO A 133 -9.72 27.25 -8.70
C PRO A 133 -11.19 27.47 -8.38
N GLY A 134 -11.53 27.50 -7.09
CA GLY A 134 -12.90 27.67 -6.61
C GLY A 134 -13.78 26.41 -6.69
N ILE A 135 -13.26 25.30 -7.23
CA ILE A 135 -13.98 24.01 -7.24
C ILE A 135 -13.53 23.14 -6.07
N ILE A 136 -14.49 22.65 -5.29
CA ILE A 136 -14.29 21.70 -4.20
C ILE A 136 -14.85 20.35 -4.63
N PRO A 137 -14.00 19.34 -4.91
CA PRO A 137 -14.45 18.02 -5.30
C PRO A 137 -14.83 17.19 -4.07
N HIS A 138 -16.02 16.61 -4.10
CA HIS A 138 -16.50 15.66 -3.11
C HIS A 138 -16.55 14.26 -3.71
N LEU A 139 -15.56 13.41 -3.40
CA LEU A 139 -15.57 12.02 -3.85
C LEU A 139 -16.70 11.26 -3.17
N SER A 140 -17.54 10.58 -3.96
CA SER A 140 -18.66 9.81 -3.45
C SER A 140 -18.32 8.32 -3.32
N VAL A 141 -18.68 7.73 -2.17
CA VAL A 141 -18.46 6.30 -1.89
C VAL A 141 -19.73 5.65 -1.32
N THR A 142 -19.78 4.32 -1.35
CA THR A 142 -20.90 3.53 -0.81
C THR A 142 -21.08 3.76 0.69
N SER A 143 -22.35 3.91 1.13
CA SER A 143 -22.75 4.18 2.52
C SER A 143 -22.19 3.21 3.56
N ALA A 144 -21.93 1.96 3.17
CA ALA A 144 -21.36 0.96 4.07
C ALA A 144 -20.00 1.40 4.63
N ILE A 145 -19.15 2.01 3.80
CA ILE A 145 -17.81 2.44 4.19
C ILE A 145 -17.88 3.62 5.17
N LEU A 146 -18.85 4.52 5.00
CA LEU A 146 -19.05 5.70 5.85
C LEU A 146 -19.71 5.37 7.21
N LYS A 147 -20.08 4.10 7.44
CA LYS A 147 -20.54 3.62 8.77
C LYS A 147 -19.40 3.11 9.65
N ALA A 148 -18.19 3.00 9.13
CA ALA A 148 -17.04 2.54 9.89
C ALA A 148 -16.54 3.63 10.86
N LEU A 149 -16.69 3.38 12.17
CA LEU A 149 -16.25 4.30 13.23
C LEU A 149 -14.76 4.64 13.09
N LEU A 150 -14.39 5.87 13.43
CA LEU A 150 -13.09 6.51 13.20
C LEU A 150 -12.70 6.65 11.72
N TYR A 151 -12.86 5.60 10.91
CA TYR A 151 -12.53 5.64 9.48
C TYR A 151 -13.43 6.61 8.70
N ARG A 152 -14.72 6.67 9.05
CA ARG A 152 -15.67 7.65 8.51
C ARG A 152 -15.22 9.09 8.72
N ASP A 153 -14.55 9.38 9.84
CA ASP A 153 -14.08 10.71 10.18
C ASP A 153 -12.88 11.11 9.33
N ILE A 154 -11.99 10.16 9.04
CA ILE A 154 -10.88 10.33 8.09
C ILE A 154 -11.44 10.61 6.69
N LEU A 155 -12.43 9.84 6.23
CA LEU A 155 -13.05 10.02 4.92
C LEU A 155 -13.76 11.36 4.79
N MET A 156 -14.58 11.74 5.77
CA MET A 156 -15.25 13.04 5.75
C MET A 156 -14.22 14.19 5.82
N ALA A 157 -13.15 14.07 6.61
CA ALA A 157 -12.08 15.06 6.62
C ALA A 157 -11.30 15.13 5.28
N LEU A 158 -11.36 14.09 4.45
CA LEU A 158 -10.90 14.11 3.06
C LEU A 158 -11.92 14.70 2.08
N GLY A 159 -13.09 15.15 2.56
CA GLY A 159 -14.18 15.65 1.72
C GLY A 159 -15.01 14.56 1.06
N VAL A 160 -14.86 13.29 1.47
CA VAL A 160 -15.62 12.16 0.93
C VAL A 160 -17.04 12.17 1.46
N ILE A 161 -18.00 11.94 0.57
CA ILE A 161 -19.44 11.95 0.85
C ILE A 161 -20.10 10.62 0.48
N ASP A 162 -21.33 10.44 0.95
CA ASP A 162 -22.16 9.31 0.59
C ASP A 162 -22.65 9.42 -0.88
N VAL A 163 -22.68 8.30 -1.61
CA VAL A 163 -23.14 8.25 -3.02
C VAL A 163 -24.68 8.17 -3.18
N SER A 164 -25.45 8.23 -2.09
CA SER A 164 -26.90 8.30 -2.15
C SER A 164 -27.38 9.55 -2.87
N ARG A 165 -28.55 9.43 -3.53
CA ARG A 165 -29.16 10.54 -4.26
C ARG A 165 -29.33 11.78 -3.39
N HIS A 166 -29.80 11.61 -2.15
CA HIS A 166 -30.00 12.73 -1.22
C HIS A 166 -28.70 13.46 -0.92
N SER A 167 -27.61 12.71 -0.71
CA SER A 167 -26.29 13.28 -0.43
C SER A 167 -25.73 14.08 -1.61
N LEU A 168 -25.79 13.50 -2.82
CA LEU A 168 -25.32 14.17 -4.02
C LEU A 168 -26.14 15.43 -4.32
N GLU A 169 -27.48 15.35 -4.20
CA GLU A 169 -28.37 16.49 -4.40
C GLU A 169 -28.13 17.60 -3.37
N TYR A 170 -27.91 17.26 -2.09
CA TYR A 170 -27.58 18.22 -1.05
C TYR A 170 -26.29 18.97 -1.35
N ASN A 171 -25.22 18.26 -1.72
CA ASN A 171 -23.93 18.89 -2.02
C ASN A 171 -23.98 19.76 -3.28
N LEU A 172 -24.78 19.40 -4.28
CA LEU A 172 -24.93 20.17 -5.52
C LEU A 172 -25.88 21.37 -5.40
N THR A 173 -26.77 21.42 -4.39
CA THR A 173 -27.80 22.47 -4.30
C THR A 173 -27.71 23.32 -3.03
N GLN A 174 -27.33 22.74 -1.88
CA GLN A 174 -27.38 23.41 -0.57
C GLN A 174 -26.05 24.00 -0.13
N LYS A 175 -24.91 23.47 -0.60
CA LYS A 175 -23.58 23.98 -0.22
C LYS A 175 -23.15 25.27 -0.93
N GLY A 176 -23.90 25.69 -1.96
CA GLY A 176 -23.56 26.84 -2.78
C GLY A 176 -22.71 26.48 -4.00
N ALA A 177 -22.18 27.51 -4.67
CA ALA A 177 -21.38 27.36 -5.88
C ALA A 177 -19.98 26.78 -5.60
N GLY A 178 -19.40 26.13 -6.60
CA GLY A 178 -18.08 25.50 -6.53
C GLY A 178 -18.07 24.10 -5.90
N HIS A 179 -19.14 23.69 -5.21
CA HIS A 179 -19.25 22.35 -4.61
C HIS A 179 -19.68 21.32 -5.67
N SER A 180 -18.72 20.50 -6.08
CA SER A 180 -18.89 19.53 -7.15
C SER A 180 -18.71 18.11 -6.64
N VAL A 181 -19.41 17.15 -7.23
CA VAL A 181 -19.36 15.74 -6.80
C VAL A 181 -18.59 14.89 -7.80
N VAL A 182 -17.80 13.95 -7.32
CA VAL A 182 -17.11 12.96 -8.15
C VAL A 182 -17.80 11.61 -7.98
N ILE A 183 -18.33 11.08 -9.08
CA ILE A 183 -19.04 9.81 -9.14
C ILE A 183 -18.21 8.83 -9.97
N VAL A 184 -17.85 7.70 -9.36
CA VAL A 184 -17.20 6.60 -10.07
C VAL A 184 -18.30 5.69 -10.64
N VAL A 185 -18.58 5.84 -11.93
CA VAL A 185 -19.82 5.33 -12.54
C VAL A 185 -19.86 3.80 -12.65
N GLY A 186 -18.71 3.16 -12.87
CA GLY A 186 -18.62 1.73 -13.21
C GLY A 186 -19.08 0.75 -12.14
N GLY A 187 -18.92 1.12 -10.86
CA GLY A 187 -19.16 0.26 -9.70
C GLY A 187 -18.58 -1.15 -9.83
N ALA A 188 -19.18 -2.10 -9.10
CA ALA A 188 -18.75 -3.51 -9.09
C ALA A 188 -18.88 -4.24 -10.44
N ALA A 189 -19.61 -3.68 -11.42
CA ALA A 189 -19.79 -4.32 -12.71
C ALA A 189 -18.53 -4.18 -13.57
N GLU A 190 -17.91 -2.99 -13.61
CA GLU A 190 -16.66 -2.76 -14.35
C GLU A 190 -15.47 -3.49 -13.74
N ILE A 191 -15.44 -3.66 -12.40
CA ILE A 191 -14.42 -4.45 -11.71
C ILE A 191 -14.33 -5.88 -12.26
N ARG A 192 -15.47 -6.47 -12.66
CA ARG A 192 -15.51 -7.85 -13.17
C ARG A 192 -14.98 -7.99 -14.59
N GLU A 193 -15.10 -6.94 -15.39
CA GLU A 193 -14.65 -6.90 -16.78
C GLU A 193 -13.24 -6.27 -16.90
N MET A 194 -12.61 -5.96 -15.78
CA MET A 194 -11.28 -5.35 -15.73
C MET A 194 -10.23 -6.31 -16.29
N GLY A 195 -9.52 -5.85 -17.32
CA GLY A 195 -8.35 -6.52 -17.89
C GLY A 195 -7.14 -5.62 -17.85
N PHE A 196 -5.94 -6.22 -17.82
CA PHE A 196 -4.72 -5.48 -18.06
C PHE A 196 -4.77 -4.84 -19.45
N ASP A 197 -4.42 -3.56 -19.54
CA ASP A 197 -4.37 -2.78 -20.78
C ASP A 197 -5.70 -2.69 -21.57
N SER A 198 -6.82 -2.91 -20.87
CA SER A 198 -8.16 -2.96 -21.46
C SER A 198 -9.15 -2.19 -20.60
N TYR A 199 -10.06 -1.45 -21.23
CA TYR A 199 -11.13 -0.70 -20.56
C TYR A 199 -12.50 -1.19 -21.04
N ALA A 200 -13.23 -1.87 -20.17
CA ALA A 200 -14.62 -2.24 -20.40
C ALA A 200 -15.53 -1.38 -19.52
N LEU A 201 -16.15 -0.35 -20.11
CA LEU A 201 -17.03 0.57 -19.40
C LEU A 201 -18.49 0.10 -19.42
N ILE A 202 -19.16 0.12 -18.28
CA ILE A 202 -20.58 -0.26 -18.14
C ILE A 202 -21.40 0.98 -17.82
N ILE A 203 -21.48 1.88 -18.81
CA ILE A 203 -22.15 3.17 -18.68
C ILE A 203 -23.53 3.22 -19.32
N LYS A 204 -23.82 2.35 -20.31
CA LYS A 204 -25.06 2.46 -21.11
C LYS A 204 -26.36 2.36 -20.29
N ARG A 205 -26.35 1.57 -19.22
CA ARG A 205 -27.49 1.38 -18.32
C ARG A 205 -27.48 2.34 -17.11
N ARG A 206 -26.42 3.13 -16.94
CA ARG A 206 -26.19 3.99 -15.78
C ARG A 206 -26.64 5.42 -16.09
N LYS A 207 -27.95 5.66 -16.06
CA LYS A 207 -28.54 6.97 -16.38
C LYS A 207 -28.88 7.82 -15.15
N GLY A 208 -28.70 7.29 -13.94
CA GLY A 208 -29.10 7.96 -12.70
C GLY A 208 -28.40 9.30 -12.45
N PHE A 209 -27.12 9.41 -12.81
CA PHE A 209 -26.39 10.67 -12.66
C PHE A 209 -26.74 11.72 -13.72
N MET A 210 -27.24 11.30 -14.90
CA MET A 210 -27.84 12.21 -15.89
C MET A 210 -29.13 12.83 -15.37
N LYS A 211 -29.98 11.98 -14.78
CA LYS A 211 -31.20 12.44 -14.11
C LYS A 211 -30.89 13.44 -13.00
N LEU A 212 -29.87 13.15 -12.18
CA LEU A 212 -29.43 14.06 -11.12
C LEU A 212 -28.89 15.39 -11.67
N ALA A 213 -28.09 15.35 -12.74
CA ALA A 213 -27.57 16.54 -13.42
C ALA A 213 -28.71 17.44 -13.88
N LEU A 214 -29.71 16.88 -14.59
CA LEU A 214 -30.90 17.62 -15.04
C LEU A 214 -31.68 18.22 -13.89
N GLN A 215 -31.89 17.48 -12.80
CA GLN A 215 -32.65 17.97 -11.64
C GLN A 215 -31.94 19.10 -10.89
N THR A 216 -30.62 19.04 -10.81
CA THR A 216 -29.81 20.02 -10.07
C THR A 216 -29.41 21.21 -10.95
N GLY A 217 -29.35 21.03 -12.27
CA GLY A 217 -28.74 21.99 -13.20
C GLY A 217 -27.21 21.97 -13.17
N SER A 218 -26.61 20.85 -12.74
CA SER A 218 -25.15 20.71 -12.64
C SER A 218 -24.57 20.20 -13.94
N ASP A 219 -23.53 20.86 -14.45
CA ASP A 219 -22.88 20.48 -15.70
C ASP A 219 -22.10 19.15 -15.50
N LEU A 220 -22.10 18.29 -16.53
CA LEU A 220 -21.47 16.97 -16.45
C LEU A 220 -20.05 17.01 -17.00
N VAL A 221 -19.06 16.55 -16.24
CA VAL A 221 -17.66 16.53 -16.68
C VAL A 221 -17.19 15.09 -16.85
N PRO A 222 -16.88 14.63 -18.07
CA PRO A 222 -16.29 13.31 -18.28
C PRO A 222 -14.84 13.31 -17.80
N VAL A 223 -14.46 12.32 -16.99
CA VAL A 223 -13.09 12.13 -16.51
C VAL A 223 -12.64 10.72 -16.84
N PHE A 224 -11.45 10.60 -17.44
CA PHE A 224 -10.88 9.31 -17.83
C PHE A 224 -9.49 9.09 -17.19
N GLY A 225 -9.33 7.98 -16.46
CA GLY A 225 -8.08 7.55 -15.83
C GLY A 225 -7.34 6.51 -16.68
N PHE A 226 -6.45 6.95 -17.57
CA PHE A 226 -5.59 6.04 -18.34
C PHE A 226 -4.59 5.36 -17.42
N GLY A 227 -4.40 4.04 -17.57
CA GLY A 227 -3.50 3.24 -16.74
C GLY A 227 -4.09 2.73 -15.43
N GLN A 228 -5.33 3.14 -15.08
CA GLN A 228 -6.01 2.72 -13.84
C GLN A 228 -6.10 1.20 -13.68
N ASN A 229 -6.30 0.46 -14.78
CA ASN A 229 -6.38 -1.01 -14.74
C ASN A 229 -4.99 -1.68 -14.72
N ASN A 230 -3.92 -0.98 -15.11
CA ASN A 230 -2.58 -1.54 -15.27
C ASN A 230 -1.85 -1.75 -13.94
N ILE A 231 -2.35 -1.14 -12.85
CA ILE A 231 -1.84 -1.36 -11.47
C ILE A 231 -2.24 -2.74 -10.92
N TYR A 232 -3.29 -3.35 -11.46
CA TYR A 232 -3.73 -4.68 -11.07
C TYR A 232 -3.35 -5.71 -12.13
N GLN A 233 -2.47 -6.65 -11.76
CA GLN A 233 -2.27 -7.84 -12.56
C GLN A 233 -3.42 -8.80 -12.22
N VAL A 234 -4.52 -8.74 -12.97
CA VAL A 234 -5.55 -9.79 -12.88
C VAL A 234 -4.92 -11.06 -13.45
N ILE A 235 -4.34 -11.88 -12.59
CA ILE A 235 -3.90 -13.23 -12.93
C ILE A 235 -5.17 -14.00 -13.31
N GLY A 236 -5.43 -14.09 -14.61
CA GLY A 236 -6.60 -14.80 -15.16
C GLY A 236 -7.51 -13.98 -16.06
N GLY A 237 -7.00 -12.95 -16.75
CA GLY A 237 -7.65 -12.30 -17.90
C GLY A 237 -7.79 -13.21 -19.12
N SER A 238 -8.44 -14.35 -18.94
CA SER A 238 -8.98 -15.17 -20.00
C SER A 238 -10.40 -15.55 -19.59
N ARG A 239 -11.35 -15.39 -20.52
CA ARG A 239 -12.73 -15.87 -20.47
C ARG A 239 -12.88 -17.36 -20.06
N SER A 240 -11.79 -18.09 -19.87
CA SER A 240 -11.73 -19.54 -19.60
C SER A 240 -11.58 -19.97 -18.13
N SER A 241 -11.45 -19.07 -17.14
CA SER A 241 -11.19 -19.55 -15.77
C SER A 241 -12.47 -19.89 -14.98
N GLN A 242 -12.65 -21.20 -14.77
CA GLN A 242 -13.70 -21.92 -14.03
C GLN A 242 -13.72 -21.61 -12.51
N PHE A 243 -13.50 -20.36 -12.10
CA PHE A 243 -13.53 -19.99 -10.68
C PHE A 243 -14.93 -19.60 -10.22
N SER A 244 -15.35 -20.13 -9.08
CA SER A 244 -16.58 -19.74 -8.40
C SER A 244 -16.51 -18.27 -7.92
N ARG A 245 -17.69 -17.66 -7.69
CA ARG A 245 -17.82 -16.27 -7.18
C ARG A 245 -17.00 -16.04 -5.91
N PHE A 246 -16.97 -17.04 -5.02
CA PHE A 246 -16.22 -16.99 -3.77
C PHE A 246 -14.71 -17.04 -3.99
N GLN A 247 -14.19 -17.88 -4.88
CA GLN A 247 -12.74 -17.97 -5.14
C GLN A 247 -12.18 -16.70 -5.80
N ARG A 248 -12.96 -16.03 -6.64
CA ARG A 248 -12.54 -14.78 -7.30
C ARG A 248 -12.56 -13.62 -6.30
N TRP A 249 -13.60 -13.53 -5.47
CA TRP A 249 -13.63 -12.61 -4.33
C TRP A 249 -12.48 -12.90 -3.37
N LEU A 250 -12.26 -14.17 -3.01
CA LEU A 250 -11.19 -14.62 -2.13
C LEU A 250 -9.81 -14.33 -2.72
N ARG A 251 -9.59 -14.37 -4.04
CA ARG A 251 -8.31 -13.98 -4.67
C ARG A 251 -8.07 -12.47 -4.66
N SER A 252 -9.09 -11.68 -4.99
CA SER A 252 -9.03 -10.22 -4.81
C SER A 252 -8.81 -9.86 -3.33
N PHE A 253 -9.38 -10.66 -2.42
CA PHE A 253 -9.29 -10.52 -0.97
C PHE A 253 -7.95 -11.01 -0.40
N THR A 254 -7.38 -12.11 -0.88
CA THR A 254 -6.05 -12.62 -0.46
C THR A 254 -4.92 -11.79 -1.05
N SER A 255 -5.10 -11.23 -2.24
CA SER A 255 -4.19 -10.22 -2.78
C SER A 255 -4.22 -8.90 -1.97
N CYS A 256 -5.30 -8.65 -1.22
CA CYS A 256 -5.45 -7.48 -0.34
C CYS A 256 -5.03 -7.77 1.13
N LEU A 257 -5.15 -9.03 1.57
CA LEU A 257 -4.87 -9.46 2.96
C LEU A 257 -3.45 -9.98 3.21
N GLY A 258 -2.73 -10.40 2.17
CA GLY A 258 -1.36 -10.85 2.30
C GLY A 258 -0.39 -9.69 2.08
N THR A 259 0.49 -9.43 3.04
CA THR A 259 1.62 -8.50 3.01
C THR A 259 2.68 -8.80 1.91
N CYS A 260 2.27 -9.22 0.72
CA CYS A 260 3.18 -9.62 -0.37
C CYS A 260 2.81 -9.15 -1.78
N PHE A 261 1.68 -8.47 -2.04
CA PHE A 261 1.42 -7.93 -3.38
C PHE A 261 0.72 -6.56 -3.34
N LEU A 262 1.45 -5.51 -2.96
CA LEU A 262 1.04 -4.13 -3.26
C LEU A 262 0.81 -4.00 -4.78
N PRO A 263 -0.20 -3.23 -5.23
CA PRO A 263 -0.44 -3.05 -6.66
C PRO A 263 0.77 -2.52 -7.38
N LYS A 264 0.89 -2.91 -8.65
CA LYS A 264 2.06 -2.62 -9.47
C LYS A 264 2.21 -1.11 -9.64
N ARG A 265 3.44 -0.63 -9.52
CA ARG A 265 3.81 0.74 -9.93
C ARG A 265 3.60 0.87 -11.44
N SER A 266 2.54 1.58 -11.82
CA SER A 266 2.21 1.92 -13.21
C SER A 266 1.67 3.34 -13.23
N PRO A 267 2.02 4.17 -14.22
CA PRO A 267 1.51 5.54 -14.33
C PRO A 267 -0.01 5.56 -14.48
N ILE A 268 -0.67 6.51 -13.82
CA ILE A 268 -2.10 6.79 -13.97
C ILE A 268 -2.28 8.24 -14.42
N ASN A 269 -2.79 8.43 -15.63
CA ASN A 269 -3.04 9.77 -16.19
C ASN A 269 -4.54 10.06 -16.15
N VAL A 270 -4.95 10.94 -15.24
CA VAL A 270 -6.34 11.37 -15.07
C VAL A 270 -6.61 12.58 -15.94
N VAL A 271 -7.38 12.40 -17.01
CA VAL A 271 -7.74 13.46 -17.95
C VAL A 271 -9.16 13.92 -17.66
N VAL A 272 -9.31 15.18 -17.29
CA VAL A 272 -10.61 15.85 -17.05
C VAL A 272 -11.03 16.55 -18.33
N GLY A 273 -12.15 16.11 -18.90
CA GLY A 273 -12.71 16.62 -20.14
C GLY A 273 -13.49 17.93 -20.01
N SER A 274 -14.02 18.41 -21.14
CA SER A 274 -14.86 19.60 -21.18
C SER A 274 -16.25 19.37 -20.57
N PRO A 275 -16.83 20.36 -19.88
CA PRO A 275 -18.17 20.23 -19.30
C PRO A 275 -19.23 20.12 -20.40
N VAL A 276 -20.14 19.16 -20.24
CA VAL A 276 -21.38 19.05 -21.01
C VAL A 276 -22.42 19.92 -20.29
N PRO A 277 -22.89 21.02 -20.91
CA PRO A 277 -23.79 21.96 -20.26
C PRO A 277 -25.17 21.33 -20.04
N VAL A 278 -25.74 21.55 -18.86
CA VAL A 278 -27.05 20.98 -18.49
C VAL A 278 -28.02 22.08 -18.09
N THR A 279 -29.20 22.07 -18.69
CA THR A 279 -30.30 22.95 -18.27
C THR A 279 -31.10 22.28 -17.17
N LYS A 280 -31.43 23.03 -16.11
CA LYS A 280 -32.18 22.49 -14.98
C LYS A 280 -33.63 22.17 -15.35
N ILE A 281 -34.03 20.92 -15.14
CA ILE A 281 -35.39 20.40 -15.35
C ILE A 281 -35.81 19.62 -14.09
N ALA A 282 -36.85 20.08 -13.40
CA ALA A 282 -37.26 19.48 -12.12
C ALA A 282 -37.71 18.01 -12.25
N ASN A 283 -38.49 17.71 -13.30
CA ASN A 283 -39.01 16.38 -13.60
C ASN A 283 -38.63 15.99 -15.04
N PRO A 284 -37.37 15.56 -15.27
CA PRO A 284 -36.92 15.26 -16.62
C PRO A 284 -37.60 14.00 -17.16
N THR A 285 -37.98 14.02 -18.44
CA THR A 285 -38.53 12.85 -19.13
C THR A 285 -37.44 11.82 -19.43
N GLN A 286 -37.82 10.59 -19.78
CA GLN A 286 -36.83 9.57 -20.12
C GLN A 286 -36.07 9.93 -21.41
N GLU A 287 -36.73 10.62 -22.33
CA GLU A 287 -36.16 11.10 -23.59
C GLU A 287 -35.07 12.16 -23.35
N GLU A 288 -35.32 13.12 -22.46
CA GLU A 288 -34.33 14.14 -22.08
C GLU A 288 -33.11 13.52 -21.39
N ILE A 289 -33.35 12.56 -20.49
CA ILE A 289 -32.29 11.78 -19.83
C ILE A 289 -31.45 11.04 -20.88
N ASP A 290 -32.10 10.44 -21.88
CA ASP A 290 -31.44 9.65 -22.91
C ASP A 290 -30.65 10.53 -23.88
N GLN A 291 -31.17 11.70 -24.23
CA GLN A 291 -30.46 12.69 -25.05
C GLN A 291 -29.19 13.19 -24.34
N LEU A 292 -29.29 13.58 -23.07
CA LEU A 292 -28.12 14.02 -22.30
C LEU A 292 -27.11 12.88 -22.13
N HIS A 293 -27.60 11.66 -21.93
CA HIS A 293 -26.76 10.48 -21.84
C HIS A 293 -25.97 10.22 -23.12
N VAL A 294 -26.58 10.39 -24.30
CA VAL A 294 -25.88 10.30 -25.59
C VAL A 294 -24.80 11.37 -25.71
N GLN A 295 -25.11 12.63 -25.41
CA GLN A 295 -24.12 13.73 -25.43
C GLN A 295 -22.94 13.46 -24.50
N TYR A 296 -23.20 12.93 -23.30
CA TYR A 296 -22.14 12.55 -22.39
C TYR A 296 -21.27 11.40 -22.93
N LEU A 297 -21.87 10.39 -23.56
CA LEU A 297 -21.13 9.28 -24.17
C LEU A 297 -20.26 9.73 -25.33
N GLU A 298 -20.75 10.64 -26.17
CA GLU A 298 -19.97 11.27 -27.24
C GLU A 298 -18.79 12.05 -26.65
N ALA A 299 -19.03 12.91 -25.66
CA ALA A 299 -17.97 13.67 -24.99
C ALA A 299 -16.91 12.77 -24.33
N LEU A 300 -17.33 11.67 -23.68
CA LEU A 300 -16.42 10.69 -23.09
C LEU A 300 -15.62 9.92 -24.15
N THR A 301 -16.25 9.55 -25.26
CA THR A 301 -15.59 8.86 -26.38
C THR A 301 -14.56 9.77 -27.03
N ASP A 302 -14.92 11.02 -27.29
CA ASP A 302 -14.03 12.04 -27.81
C ASP A 302 -12.83 12.29 -26.88
N LEU A 303 -13.10 12.37 -25.56
CA LEU A 303 -12.06 12.52 -24.56
C LEU A 303 -11.07 11.36 -24.61
N TYR A 304 -11.57 10.13 -24.73
CA TYR A 304 -10.74 8.94 -24.85
C TYR A 304 -9.92 8.94 -26.15
N GLU A 305 -10.59 9.10 -27.30
CA GLU A 305 -9.98 9.02 -28.62
C GLU A 305 -8.88 10.08 -28.83
N LYS A 306 -9.09 11.31 -28.35
CA LYS A 306 -8.08 12.40 -28.46
C LYS A 306 -6.83 12.19 -27.61
N ASN A 307 -6.92 11.35 -26.57
CA ASN A 307 -5.91 11.27 -25.51
C ASN A 307 -5.27 9.89 -25.36
N LYS A 308 -5.87 8.83 -25.93
CA LYS A 308 -5.38 7.45 -25.80
C LYS A 308 -3.93 7.29 -26.25
N ASP A 309 -3.54 7.90 -27.36
CA ASP A 309 -2.17 7.75 -27.89
C ASP A 309 -1.12 8.50 -27.04
N LYS A 310 -1.54 9.50 -26.26
CA LYS A 310 -0.66 10.34 -25.44
C LYS A 310 -0.48 9.80 -24.02
N TYR A 311 -1.58 9.34 -23.43
CA TYR A 311 -1.65 9.09 -21.99
C TYR A 311 -1.86 7.62 -21.62
N HIS A 312 -2.14 6.75 -22.60
CA HIS A 312 -2.20 5.31 -22.34
C HIS A 312 -0.79 4.76 -22.08
N PRO A 313 -0.53 4.06 -20.95
CA PRO A 313 0.78 3.52 -20.65
C PRO A 313 1.13 2.38 -21.63
N THR A 314 1.92 2.66 -22.66
CA THR A 314 2.37 1.65 -23.61
C THR A 314 3.40 0.72 -22.95
N GLY A 315 3.10 -0.58 -22.89
CA GLY A 315 4.10 -1.58 -22.59
C GLY A 315 5.07 -1.73 -23.76
N THR A 316 6.34 -1.43 -23.57
CA THR A 316 7.42 -1.86 -24.47
C THR A 316 7.53 -3.39 -24.47
N SER A 317 6.85 -4.04 -25.42
CA SER A 317 7.33 -5.20 -26.16
C SER A 317 6.24 -5.63 -27.13
N ASP A 318 6.60 -5.69 -28.41
CA ASP A 318 5.84 -6.33 -29.47
C ASP A 318 4.81 -5.46 -30.22
N LYS A 319 5.33 -4.62 -31.12
CA LYS A 319 4.57 -3.97 -32.21
C LYS A 319 3.92 -4.97 -33.20
N SER A 320 4.12 -6.29 -33.03
CA SER A 320 3.55 -7.31 -33.91
C SER A 320 2.17 -7.83 -33.49
N ARG A 321 1.65 -7.43 -32.32
CA ARG A 321 0.27 -7.73 -31.89
C ARG A 321 -0.56 -6.46 -31.81
N SER A 322 -0.89 -5.88 -32.96
CA SER A 322 -1.95 -4.88 -33.09
C SER A 322 -3.32 -5.53 -32.85
N HIS A 323 -3.62 -5.95 -31.61
CA HIS A 323 -5.00 -6.15 -31.18
C HIS A 323 -5.52 -4.76 -30.80
N GLY A 324 -6.27 -4.15 -31.72
CA GLY A 324 -6.83 -2.81 -31.56
C GLY A 324 -7.56 -2.65 -30.22
N TYR A 325 -7.37 -1.49 -29.59
CA TYR A 325 -8.07 -1.09 -28.38
C TYR A 325 -9.59 -1.20 -28.58
N VAL A 326 -10.25 -2.12 -27.87
CA VAL A 326 -11.69 -2.36 -28.04
C VAL A 326 -12.48 -1.47 -27.08
N PHE A 327 -12.74 -0.23 -27.49
CA PHE A 327 -13.79 0.61 -26.89
C PHE A 327 -15.13 0.20 -27.51
N LYS A 328 -15.96 -0.55 -26.77
CA LYS A 328 -17.20 -1.13 -27.30
C LYS A 328 -18.45 -0.44 -26.74
N LEU A 329 -19.11 0.38 -27.57
CA LEU A 329 -20.43 0.96 -27.29
C LEU A 329 -21.49 0.30 -28.19
N GLU A 330 -22.34 -0.61 -27.67
CA GLU A 330 -23.41 -1.27 -28.47
C GLU A 330 -24.77 -0.53 -28.46
N THR A 331 -25.27 -0.08 -29.63
CA THR A 331 -26.46 0.79 -29.83
C THR A 331 -27.66 0.07 -30.46
N LYS A 332 -28.89 0.44 -30.07
CA LYS A 332 -30.16 0.38 -30.87
C LYS A 332 -31.36 0.96 -30.07
N MET A 333 -32.09 1.94 -30.63
CA MET A 333 -33.53 2.24 -30.37
C MET A 333 -34.16 3.05 -31.51
N ALA A 334 -35.50 2.93 -31.66
CA ALA A 334 -36.35 3.42 -32.75
C ALA A 334 -37.21 4.65 -32.34
N SER A 335 -37.68 5.45 -33.32
CA SER A 335 -38.46 6.69 -33.12
C SER A 335 -39.86 6.64 -33.73
N GLY A 336 -40.88 7.15 -33.01
CA GLY A 336 -42.24 7.43 -33.48
C GLY A 336 -42.57 8.93 -33.40
N ASN A 337 -43.48 9.39 -34.27
CA ASN A 337 -43.74 10.80 -34.62
C ASN A 337 -45.17 11.23 -34.20
N PRO A 338 -45.39 12.41 -33.57
CA PRO A 338 -46.72 12.96 -33.28
C PRO A 338 -46.96 14.33 -33.94
N LEU A 339 -47.82 14.40 -34.96
CA LEU A 339 -48.20 15.66 -35.61
C LEU A 339 -49.69 15.68 -36.01
N ILE A 340 -50.55 15.46 -35.02
CA ILE A 340 -52.01 15.67 -35.12
C ILE A 340 -52.50 16.32 -33.82
N THR A 341 -52.08 17.56 -33.54
CA THR A 341 -52.64 18.37 -32.42
C THR A 341 -52.46 19.89 -32.64
N LEU A 342 -52.64 20.37 -33.88
CA LEU A 342 -52.73 21.82 -34.21
C LEU A 342 -53.66 21.96 -35.43
N GLU A 343 -54.93 21.62 -35.32
CA GLU A 343 -56.01 22.44 -34.73
C GLU A 343 -56.24 23.75 -35.51
N ARG A 344 -57.27 23.81 -36.37
CA ARG A 344 -58.66 24.15 -35.98
C ARG A 344 -58.86 25.50 -35.27
N MET A 345 -57.89 26.42 -35.31
CA MET A 345 -58.03 27.72 -34.63
C MET A 345 -58.34 28.96 -35.48
N LEU A 346 -58.49 28.91 -36.80
CA LEU A 346 -58.63 30.16 -37.59
C LEU A 346 -59.70 30.02 -38.68
N ASN A 347 -60.91 30.55 -38.47
CA ASN A 347 -61.67 31.39 -39.42
C ASN A 347 -63.11 31.70 -38.96
N GLY A 348 -63.41 32.99 -38.73
CA GLY A 348 -64.78 33.53 -38.63
C GLY A 348 -64.84 35.02 -38.26
N ARG A 349 -65.39 35.87 -39.13
CA ARG A 349 -65.73 37.29 -38.90
C ARG A 349 -67.06 37.63 -39.58
N THR A 350 -67.90 38.48 -38.98
CA THR A 350 -69.05 39.18 -39.60
C THR A 350 -69.19 40.59 -39.03
N THR A 351 -69.75 41.53 -39.82
CA THR A 351 -70.01 42.95 -39.45
C THR A 351 -71.42 43.37 -39.87
N LEU A 352 -72.06 44.24 -39.06
CA LEU A 352 -73.42 44.80 -39.18
C LEU A 352 -73.40 46.23 -39.76
N LYS A 353 -74.46 46.66 -40.48
CA LYS A 353 -74.88 48.07 -40.56
C LYS A 353 -76.36 48.24 -40.98
N THR A 354 -76.99 49.26 -40.40
CA THR A 354 -78.41 49.66 -40.34
C THR A 354 -78.87 50.60 -41.47
N GLN A 355 -80.16 50.62 -41.82
CA GLN A 355 -80.76 51.74 -42.57
C GLN A 355 -82.26 51.97 -42.27
N LYS A 356 -82.68 53.25 -42.36
CA LYS A 356 -83.98 53.86 -41.99
C LYS A 356 -85.09 53.64 -43.03
N VAL A 357 -86.34 53.63 -42.57
CA VAL A 357 -87.60 53.25 -43.27
C VAL A 357 -88.57 54.45 -43.37
N THR A 358 -89.16 54.69 -44.55
CA THR A 358 -90.18 55.74 -44.85
C THR A 358 -91.55 55.15 -45.23
N HIS A 359 -92.58 55.99 -45.41
CA HIS A 359 -94.01 55.64 -45.47
C HIS A 359 -94.50 54.73 -46.63
N THR A 360 -93.63 54.29 -47.56
CA THR A 360 -93.91 53.23 -48.54
C THR A 360 -93.92 51.81 -47.91
N ASN A 361 -93.40 51.69 -46.68
CA ASN A 361 -93.26 50.41 -45.98
C ASN A 361 -94.58 49.85 -45.43
N ILE A 362 -95.65 50.65 -45.34
CA ILE A 362 -96.93 50.19 -44.76
C ILE A 362 -97.77 49.35 -45.75
N VAL A 363 -97.60 49.53 -47.06
CA VAL A 363 -98.28 48.70 -48.07
C VAL A 363 -97.48 47.43 -48.37
N CYS A 364 -96.15 47.45 -48.23
CA CYS A 364 -95.30 46.24 -48.26
C CYS A 364 -95.57 45.31 -47.08
N ILE A 365 -95.89 45.82 -45.87
CA ILE A 365 -96.19 44.99 -44.69
C ILE A 365 -97.38 44.03 -44.94
N GLY A 366 -98.37 44.41 -45.74
CA GLY A 366 -99.52 43.54 -46.03
C GLY A 366 -99.19 42.33 -46.92
N THR A 367 -98.28 42.50 -47.90
CA THR A 367 -97.78 41.43 -48.76
C THR A 367 -96.60 40.67 -48.12
N GLU A 368 -95.81 41.33 -47.29
CA GLU A 368 -94.75 40.72 -46.47
C GLU A 368 -95.34 39.82 -45.39
N LEU A 369 -96.44 40.18 -44.72
CA LEU A 369 -97.05 39.34 -43.70
C LEU A 369 -97.61 38.03 -44.29
N LEU A 370 -98.17 38.06 -45.51
CA LEU A 370 -98.67 36.86 -46.18
C LEU A 370 -97.53 35.95 -46.68
N ASN A 371 -96.45 36.54 -47.18
CA ASN A 371 -95.23 35.81 -47.55
C ASN A 371 -94.49 35.30 -46.32
N GLU A 372 -94.45 36.03 -45.20
CA GLU A 372 -93.92 35.61 -43.90
C GLU A 372 -94.70 34.42 -43.37
N ILE A 373 -96.04 34.44 -43.40
CA ILE A 373 -96.83 33.28 -42.96
C ILE A 373 -96.54 32.04 -43.83
N GLN A 374 -96.41 32.19 -45.15
CA GLN A 374 -96.01 31.08 -46.03
C GLN A 374 -94.54 30.66 -45.87
N GLN A 375 -93.67 31.57 -45.47
CA GLN A 375 -92.25 31.32 -45.21
C GLN A 375 -92.08 30.61 -43.86
N VAL A 376 -92.78 31.06 -42.81
CA VAL A 376 -92.85 30.42 -41.49
C VAL A 376 -93.39 29.00 -41.61
N MET A 377 -94.46 28.76 -42.39
CA MET A 377 -94.94 27.39 -42.63
C MET A 377 -93.94 26.51 -43.41
N ARG A 378 -93.15 27.08 -44.33
CA ARG A 378 -92.07 26.37 -45.04
C ARG A 378 -90.86 26.14 -44.14
N GLU A 379 -90.54 27.08 -43.25
CA GLU A 379 -89.48 26.99 -42.26
C GLU A 379 -89.82 25.97 -41.17
N ASP A 380 -91.06 25.90 -40.71
CA ASP A 380 -91.55 24.89 -39.76
C ASP A 380 -91.55 23.49 -40.38
N LYS A 381 -92.00 23.33 -41.64
CA LYS A 381 -91.82 22.06 -42.37
C LYS A 381 -90.35 21.70 -42.55
N GLY A 382 -89.50 22.67 -42.92
CA GLY A 382 -88.06 22.46 -43.07
C GLY A 382 -87.34 22.18 -41.75
N LYS A 383 -87.84 22.69 -40.62
CA LYS A 383 -87.35 22.43 -39.28
C LYS A 383 -87.75 21.02 -38.83
N ALA A 384 -89.00 20.64 -39.02
CA ALA A 384 -89.47 19.28 -38.72
C ALA A 384 -88.72 18.21 -39.51
N VAL A 385 -88.45 18.43 -40.81
CA VAL A 385 -87.65 17.51 -41.63
C VAL A 385 -86.20 17.45 -41.15
N ARG A 386 -85.58 18.59 -40.80
CA ARG A 386 -84.21 18.62 -40.26
C ARG A 386 -84.09 17.93 -38.92
N GLU A 387 -85.08 18.09 -38.03
CA GLU A 387 -85.13 17.39 -36.75
C GLU A 387 -85.31 15.87 -36.94
N ALA A 388 -86.15 15.45 -37.88
CA ALA A 388 -86.33 14.02 -38.21
C ALA A 388 -85.04 13.41 -38.80
N VAL A 389 -84.34 14.12 -39.70
CA VAL A 389 -83.05 13.67 -40.26
C VAL A 389 -81.97 13.63 -39.17
N ALA A 390 -81.88 14.66 -38.33
CA ALA A 390 -80.91 14.69 -37.22
C ALA A 390 -81.17 13.55 -36.20
N ALA A 391 -82.43 13.24 -35.91
CA ALA A 391 -82.79 12.11 -35.05
C ALA A 391 -82.41 10.76 -35.69
N ALA A 392 -82.65 10.60 -36.99
CA ALA A 392 -82.27 9.40 -37.74
C ALA A 392 -80.74 9.23 -37.81
N GLU A 393 -79.99 10.31 -38.06
CA GLU A 393 -78.52 10.30 -38.05
C GLU A 393 -77.96 10.01 -36.66
N ALA A 394 -78.54 10.57 -35.61
CA ALA A 394 -78.13 10.30 -34.23
C ALA A 394 -78.34 8.82 -33.87
N LYS A 395 -79.47 8.23 -34.28
CA LYS A 395 -79.75 6.81 -34.09
C LYS A 395 -78.77 5.92 -34.84
N ALA A 396 -78.52 6.21 -36.13
CA ALA A 396 -77.56 5.47 -36.93
C ALA A 396 -76.11 5.56 -36.37
N ARG A 397 -75.71 6.74 -35.87
CA ARG A 397 -74.41 6.92 -35.21
C ARG A 397 -74.31 6.14 -33.90
N ALA A 398 -75.39 6.07 -33.12
CA ALA A 398 -75.42 5.31 -31.89
C ALA A 398 -75.30 3.79 -32.16
N GLU A 399 -76.02 3.27 -33.16
CA GLU A 399 -75.93 1.88 -33.59
C GLU A 399 -74.52 1.53 -34.11
N LEU A 400 -73.93 2.39 -34.96
CA LEU A 400 -72.57 2.22 -35.45
C LEU A 400 -71.54 2.21 -34.31
N LYS A 401 -71.66 3.13 -33.34
CA LYS A 401 -70.75 3.19 -32.20
C LYS A 401 -70.85 1.94 -31.32
N LYS A 402 -72.06 1.41 -31.16
CA LYS A 402 -72.29 0.16 -30.41
C LYS A 402 -71.67 -1.03 -31.13
N ALA A 403 -71.90 -1.17 -32.44
CA ALA A 403 -71.29 -2.23 -33.24
C ALA A 403 -69.74 -2.17 -33.23
N LEU A 404 -69.17 -0.96 -33.32
CA LEU A 404 -67.72 -0.76 -33.25
C LEU A 404 -67.16 -1.18 -31.87
N GLN A 405 -67.87 -0.85 -30.79
CA GLN A 405 -67.47 -1.21 -29.43
C GLN A 405 -67.49 -2.74 -29.23
N GLU A 406 -68.56 -3.41 -29.67
CA GLU A 406 -68.69 -4.87 -29.61
C GLU A 406 -67.58 -5.56 -30.41
N GLN A 407 -67.27 -5.06 -31.61
CA GLN A 407 -66.20 -5.62 -32.44
C GLN A 407 -64.82 -5.42 -31.79
N LYS A 408 -64.60 -4.27 -31.15
CA LYS A 408 -63.35 -3.98 -30.44
C LYS A 408 -63.16 -4.90 -29.24
N GLU A 409 -64.21 -5.14 -28.45
CA GLU A 409 -64.17 -6.04 -27.30
C GLU A 409 -63.91 -7.49 -27.72
N GLN A 410 -64.49 -7.95 -28.84
CA GLN A 410 -64.17 -9.26 -29.41
C GLN A 410 -62.70 -9.38 -29.82
N MET A 411 -62.18 -8.39 -30.55
CA MET A 411 -60.79 -8.36 -30.99
C MET A 411 -59.80 -8.31 -29.80
N GLU A 412 -60.11 -7.53 -28.76
CA GLU A 412 -59.32 -7.48 -27.53
C GLU A 412 -59.34 -8.83 -26.80
N GLY A 413 -60.50 -9.48 -26.71
CA GLY A 413 -60.63 -10.81 -26.10
C GLY A 413 -59.95 -11.93 -26.89
N GLU A 414 -59.87 -11.85 -28.22
CA GLU A 414 -59.08 -12.78 -29.05
C GLU A 414 -57.58 -12.55 -28.92
N ARG A 415 -57.15 -11.28 -28.92
CA ARG A 415 -55.75 -10.91 -28.71
C ARG A 415 -55.24 -11.40 -27.35
N ASP A 416 -56.01 -11.20 -26.29
CA ASP A 416 -55.59 -11.55 -24.94
C ASP A 416 -55.50 -13.08 -24.76
N ARG A 417 -56.40 -13.85 -25.40
CA ARG A 417 -56.30 -15.31 -25.46
C ARG A 417 -55.06 -15.78 -26.22
N ALA A 418 -54.79 -15.22 -27.39
CA ALA A 418 -53.61 -15.56 -28.18
C ALA A 418 -52.30 -15.21 -27.46
N LEU A 419 -52.28 -14.10 -26.70
CA LEU A 419 -51.12 -13.68 -25.92
C LEU A 419 -50.85 -14.65 -24.76
N GLU A 420 -51.90 -15.11 -24.08
CA GLU A 420 -51.76 -16.04 -22.96
C GLU A 420 -51.32 -17.44 -23.43
N GLU A 421 -51.85 -17.93 -24.56
CA GLU A 421 -51.38 -19.17 -25.18
C GLU A 421 -49.89 -19.09 -25.59
N ALA A 422 -49.48 -17.99 -26.21
CA ALA A 422 -48.08 -17.76 -26.57
C ALA A 422 -47.18 -17.68 -25.33
N ARG A 423 -47.67 -17.10 -24.23
CA ARG A 423 -46.94 -17.02 -22.96
C ARG A 423 -46.75 -18.40 -22.33
N LEU A 424 -47.80 -19.23 -22.28
CA LEU A 424 -47.73 -20.59 -21.77
C LEU A 424 -46.73 -21.45 -22.55
N GLN A 425 -46.75 -21.38 -23.88
CA GLN A 425 -45.77 -22.08 -24.73
C GLN A 425 -44.33 -21.59 -24.49
N ALA A 426 -44.14 -20.29 -24.32
CA ALA A 426 -42.83 -19.72 -24.01
C ALA A 426 -42.33 -20.14 -22.62
N GLU A 427 -43.21 -20.21 -21.62
CA GLU A 427 -42.87 -20.67 -20.27
C GLU A 427 -42.45 -22.15 -20.26
N GLU A 428 -43.15 -23.00 -21.01
CA GLU A 428 -42.83 -24.43 -21.15
C GLU A 428 -41.46 -24.65 -21.84
N GLN A 429 -41.20 -23.97 -22.96
CA GLN A 429 -39.89 -24.01 -23.64
C GLN A 429 -38.76 -23.51 -22.73
N MET A 430 -39.01 -22.45 -21.97
CA MET A 430 -38.03 -21.91 -21.02
C MET A 430 -37.78 -22.86 -19.84
N ALA A 431 -38.75 -23.68 -19.44
CA ALA A 431 -38.56 -24.71 -18.42
C ALA A 431 -37.69 -25.86 -18.94
N GLU A 432 -37.93 -26.32 -20.17
CA GLU A 432 -37.13 -27.38 -20.80
C GLU A 432 -35.66 -26.94 -20.98
N ILE A 433 -35.44 -25.73 -21.50
CA ILE A 433 -34.09 -25.17 -21.68
C ILE A 433 -33.37 -25.08 -20.32
N ARG A 434 -34.06 -24.62 -19.27
CA ARG A 434 -33.50 -24.55 -17.92
C ARG A 434 -33.05 -25.91 -17.41
N TYR A 435 -33.87 -26.95 -17.58
CA TYR A 435 -33.52 -28.31 -17.18
C TYR A 435 -32.29 -28.83 -17.94
N ARG A 436 -32.23 -28.65 -19.27
CA ARG A 436 -31.07 -29.08 -20.08
C ARG A 436 -29.80 -28.33 -19.70
N CYS A 437 -29.89 -27.03 -19.40
CA CYS A 437 -28.77 -26.24 -18.90
C CYS A 437 -28.27 -26.76 -17.54
N GLU A 438 -29.16 -27.05 -16.60
CA GLU A 438 -28.78 -27.56 -15.26
C GLU A 438 -28.07 -28.92 -15.34
N VAL A 439 -28.56 -29.83 -16.18
CA VAL A 439 -27.93 -31.14 -16.42
C VAL A 439 -26.54 -30.97 -17.03
N ALA A 440 -26.40 -30.09 -18.03
CA ALA A 440 -25.11 -29.80 -18.67
C ALA A 440 -24.12 -29.15 -17.69
N GLU A 441 -24.58 -28.24 -16.82
CA GLU A 441 -23.78 -27.61 -15.78
C GLU A 441 -23.29 -28.62 -14.75
N LYS A 442 -24.18 -29.52 -14.25
CA LYS A 442 -23.79 -30.59 -13.33
C LYS A 442 -22.75 -31.52 -13.92
N LYS A 443 -22.87 -31.88 -15.22
CA LYS A 443 -21.89 -32.71 -15.92
C LYS A 443 -20.54 -32.01 -16.04
N ARG A 444 -20.54 -30.73 -16.44
CA ARG A 444 -19.30 -29.92 -16.51
C ARG A 444 -18.64 -29.75 -15.14
N ALA A 445 -19.42 -29.55 -14.09
CA ALA A 445 -18.92 -29.43 -12.72
C ALA A 445 -18.25 -30.71 -12.23
N ARG A 446 -18.82 -31.89 -12.49
CA ARG A 446 -18.20 -33.18 -12.16
C ARG A 446 -16.87 -33.38 -12.89
N SER A 447 -16.84 -33.18 -14.21
CA SER A 447 -15.60 -33.33 -14.98
C SER A 447 -14.52 -32.30 -14.60
N ALA A 448 -14.91 -31.08 -14.21
CA ALA A 448 -13.98 -30.09 -13.69
C ALA A 448 -13.40 -30.49 -12.32
N LEU A 449 -14.23 -31.07 -11.44
CA LEU A 449 -13.79 -31.56 -10.13
C LEU A 449 -12.81 -32.73 -10.26
N GLU A 450 -13.07 -33.69 -11.15
CA GLU A 450 -12.18 -34.81 -11.43
C GLU A 450 -10.81 -34.34 -11.96
N ARG A 451 -10.81 -33.38 -12.89
CA ARG A 451 -9.56 -32.77 -13.40
C ARG A 451 -8.80 -32.04 -12.29
N PHE A 452 -9.51 -31.26 -11.47
CA PHE A 452 -8.90 -30.56 -10.35
C PHE A 452 -8.29 -31.53 -9.32
N GLN A 453 -8.98 -32.62 -9.01
CA GLN A 453 -8.46 -33.64 -8.09
C GLN A 453 -7.19 -34.29 -8.64
N LYS A 454 -7.14 -34.59 -9.94
CA LYS A 454 -5.95 -35.13 -10.60
C LYS A 454 -4.79 -34.14 -10.65
N GLU A 455 -5.04 -32.89 -11.04
CA GLU A 455 -4.02 -31.84 -11.02
C GLU A 455 -3.47 -31.61 -9.61
N LYS A 456 -4.34 -31.67 -8.60
CA LYS A 456 -3.94 -31.57 -7.19
C LYS A 456 -3.07 -32.75 -6.77
N SER A 457 -3.41 -33.99 -7.11
CA SER A 457 -2.58 -35.15 -6.77
C SER A 457 -1.21 -35.08 -7.44
N ASP A 458 -1.18 -34.70 -8.72
CA ASP A 458 0.07 -34.61 -9.49
C ASP A 458 0.97 -33.48 -8.95
N ALA A 459 0.38 -32.34 -8.56
CA ALA A 459 1.11 -31.24 -7.94
C ALA A 459 1.65 -31.61 -6.55
N LEU A 460 0.87 -32.31 -5.73
CA LEU A 460 1.31 -32.80 -4.42
C LEU A 460 2.46 -33.80 -4.54
N GLN A 461 2.40 -34.70 -5.52
CA GLN A 461 3.47 -35.67 -5.76
C GLN A 461 4.77 -34.95 -6.17
N LYS A 462 4.70 -34.01 -7.12
CA LYS A 462 5.88 -33.22 -7.52
C LYS A 462 6.47 -32.42 -6.36
N ALA A 463 5.61 -31.79 -5.55
CA ALA A 463 6.06 -31.04 -4.38
C ALA A 463 6.73 -31.94 -3.33
N ALA A 464 6.23 -33.16 -3.14
CA ALA A 464 6.85 -34.14 -2.24
C ALA A 464 8.21 -34.62 -2.75
N GLU A 465 8.34 -34.89 -4.06
CA GLU A 465 9.61 -35.27 -4.70
C GLU A 465 10.66 -34.15 -4.58
N GLU A 466 10.26 -32.90 -4.81
CA GLU A 466 11.14 -31.73 -4.67
C GLU A 466 11.55 -31.48 -3.21
N ALA A 467 10.63 -31.66 -2.27
CA ALA A 467 10.92 -31.54 -0.83
C ALA A 467 11.94 -32.60 -0.37
N GLU A 468 11.81 -33.86 -0.82
CA GLU A 468 12.75 -34.91 -0.45
C GLU A 468 14.15 -34.65 -1.05
N LYS A 469 14.22 -34.15 -2.29
CA LYS A 469 15.49 -33.74 -2.90
C LYS A 469 16.17 -32.61 -2.11
N ASN A 470 15.42 -31.58 -1.74
CA ASN A 470 15.94 -30.46 -0.96
C ASN A 470 16.42 -30.91 0.43
N LYS A 471 15.70 -31.84 1.06
CA LYS A 471 16.08 -32.44 2.34
C LYS A 471 17.40 -33.21 2.23
N GLN A 472 17.58 -34.02 1.18
CA GLN A 472 18.82 -34.75 0.95
C GLN A 472 20.01 -33.80 0.73
N GLU A 473 19.83 -32.73 -0.04
CA GLU A 473 20.86 -31.72 -0.27
C GLU A 473 21.22 -30.97 1.02
N ALA A 474 20.22 -30.60 1.83
CA ALA A 474 20.44 -29.98 3.13
C ALA A 474 21.20 -30.89 4.10
N LEU A 475 20.86 -32.19 4.15
CA LEU A 475 21.57 -33.17 4.97
C LEU A 475 23.02 -33.35 4.53
N LYS A 476 23.29 -33.34 3.22
CA LYS A 476 24.65 -33.42 2.69
C LYS A 476 25.48 -32.19 3.13
N ASN A 477 24.94 -30.99 2.93
CA ASN A 477 25.61 -29.74 3.32
C ASN A 477 25.86 -29.66 4.82
N LEU A 478 24.91 -30.12 5.64
CA LEU A 478 25.06 -30.18 7.09
C LEU A 478 26.18 -31.15 7.49
N THR A 479 26.21 -32.33 6.88
CA THR A 479 27.23 -33.36 7.15
C THR A 479 28.62 -32.86 6.79
N GLU A 480 28.78 -32.21 5.63
CA GLU A 480 30.05 -31.60 5.22
C GLU A 480 30.50 -30.50 6.18
N THR A 481 29.58 -29.63 6.59
CA THR A 481 29.86 -28.54 7.54
C THR A 481 30.29 -29.08 8.90
N LEU A 482 29.59 -30.09 9.41
CA LEU A 482 29.86 -30.68 10.71
C LEU A 482 31.19 -31.47 10.70
N THR A 483 31.48 -32.17 9.60
CA THR A 483 32.77 -32.85 9.40
C THR A 483 33.92 -31.84 9.40
N ARG A 484 33.75 -30.68 8.75
CA ARG A 484 34.75 -29.61 8.74
C ARG A 484 34.98 -29.04 10.14
N LYS A 485 33.91 -28.81 10.91
CA LYS A 485 34.03 -28.36 12.31
C LYS A 485 34.79 -29.35 13.18
N LEU A 486 34.41 -30.63 13.13
CA LEU A 486 35.09 -31.69 13.89
C LEU A 486 36.57 -31.82 13.52
N ARG A 487 36.92 -31.68 12.23
CA ARG A 487 38.34 -31.68 11.80
C ARG A 487 39.12 -30.49 12.38
N ASN A 488 38.51 -29.30 12.38
CA ASN A 488 39.14 -28.10 12.94
C ASN A 488 39.31 -28.20 14.45
N GLU A 489 38.29 -28.69 15.18
CA GLU A 489 38.37 -28.94 16.62
C GLU A 489 39.43 -29.99 16.94
N ALA A 490 39.49 -31.08 16.18
CA ALA A 490 40.52 -32.10 16.35
C ALA A 490 41.93 -31.56 16.06
N ALA A 491 42.09 -30.67 15.07
CA ALA A 491 43.37 -30.02 14.80
C ALA A 491 43.79 -29.11 15.97
N LEU A 492 42.87 -28.29 16.48
CA LEU A 492 43.12 -27.42 17.64
C LEU A 492 43.49 -28.23 18.89
N GLN A 493 42.79 -29.33 19.16
CA GLN A 493 43.11 -30.22 20.29
C GLN A 493 44.50 -30.85 20.16
N ARG A 494 44.93 -31.22 18.95
CA ARG A 494 46.30 -31.71 18.72
C ARG A 494 47.34 -30.62 18.96
N GLU A 495 47.10 -29.40 18.49
CA GLU A 495 48.01 -28.27 18.72
C GLU A 495 48.15 -27.95 20.21
N LEU A 496 47.04 -27.95 20.96
CA LEU A 496 47.06 -27.77 22.41
C LEU A 496 47.85 -28.89 23.11
N ALA A 497 47.59 -30.16 22.77
CA ALA A 497 48.30 -31.29 23.35
C ALA A 497 49.81 -31.27 23.04
N VAL A 498 50.19 -30.87 21.82
CA VAL A 498 51.61 -30.66 21.45
C VAL A 498 52.21 -29.49 22.24
N GLY A 499 51.47 -28.40 22.41
CA GLY A 499 51.88 -27.25 23.22
C GLY A 499 52.15 -27.62 24.68
N GLU A 500 51.25 -28.39 25.30
CA GLU A 500 51.41 -28.90 26.67
C GLU A 500 52.63 -29.84 26.78
N ALA A 501 52.77 -30.78 25.85
CA ALA A 501 53.91 -31.69 25.83
C ALA A 501 55.26 -30.94 25.69
N LEU A 502 55.31 -29.91 24.83
CA LEU A 502 56.48 -29.04 24.69
C LEU A 502 56.76 -28.23 25.95
N ALA A 503 55.72 -27.73 26.64
CA ALA A 503 55.88 -27.00 27.90
C ALA A 503 56.48 -27.90 29.00
N VAL A 504 55.98 -29.12 29.13
CA VAL A 504 56.54 -30.13 30.06
C VAL A 504 57.98 -30.48 29.68
N ALA A 505 58.27 -30.69 28.39
CA ALA A 505 59.61 -30.98 27.91
C ALA A 505 60.60 -29.84 28.22
N ARG A 506 60.19 -28.57 28.03
CA ARG A 506 60.99 -27.38 28.38
C ARG A 506 61.30 -27.34 29.88
N LYS A 507 60.29 -27.52 30.73
CA LYS A 507 60.47 -27.54 32.19
C LYS A 507 61.44 -28.63 32.64
N ASN A 508 61.34 -29.82 32.05
CA ASN A 508 62.25 -30.93 32.34
C ASN A 508 63.68 -30.67 31.81
N ALA A 509 63.83 -30.01 30.67
CA ALA A 509 65.14 -29.61 30.15
C ALA A 509 65.79 -28.54 31.04
N GLU A 510 65.01 -27.57 31.52
CA GLU A 510 65.48 -26.54 32.44
C GLU A 510 65.91 -27.13 33.80
N ARG A 511 65.12 -28.09 34.34
CA ARG A 511 65.51 -28.82 35.55
C ARG A 511 66.82 -29.57 35.37
N ARG A 512 66.99 -30.33 34.28
CA ARG A 512 68.25 -31.03 33.97
C ARG A 512 69.43 -30.08 33.83
N ARG A 513 69.21 -28.90 33.24
CA ARG A 513 70.23 -27.85 33.13
C ARG A 513 70.65 -27.34 34.51
N GLN A 514 69.69 -27.08 35.40
CA GLN A 514 69.96 -26.66 36.77
C GLN A 514 70.71 -27.73 37.57
N GLU A 515 70.26 -28.99 37.48
CA GLU A 515 70.94 -30.15 38.10
C GLU A 515 72.40 -30.25 37.64
N SER A 516 72.66 -30.12 36.33
CA SER A 516 74.02 -30.14 35.77
C SER A 516 74.88 -28.95 36.21
N ILE A 517 74.30 -27.74 36.33
CA ILE A 517 75.01 -26.56 36.84
C ILE A 517 75.42 -26.76 38.30
N GLU A 518 74.52 -27.26 39.15
CA GLU A 518 74.80 -27.52 40.56
C GLU A 518 75.86 -28.63 40.73
N GLU A 519 75.79 -29.70 39.95
CA GLU A 519 76.81 -30.76 39.95
C GLU A 519 78.19 -30.21 39.57
N THR A 520 78.26 -29.39 38.51
CA THR A 520 79.49 -28.73 38.07
C THR A 520 80.04 -27.77 39.14
N LYS A 521 79.16 -27.04 39.83
CA LYS A 521 79.53 -26.13 40.91
C LYS A 521 80.12 -26.90 42.10
N LEU A 522 79.49 -28.00 42.51
CA LEU A 522 79.98 -28.86 43.59
C LEU A 522 81.35 -29.46 43.24
N GLU A 523 81.54 -29.88 41.98
CA GLU A 523 82.84 -30.38 41.50
C GLU A 523 83.91 -29.28 41.52
N CYS A 524 83.58 -28.06 41.10
CA CYS A 524 84.48 -26.91 41.17
C CYS A 524 84.86 -26.57 42.62
N GLU A 525 83.90 -26.56 43.54
CA GLU A 525 84.15 -26.31 44.97
C GLU A 525 85.05 -27.40 45.58
N ARG A 526 84.83 -28.68 45.23
CA ARG A 526 85.72 -29.79 45.63
C ARG A 526 87.14 -29.64 45.10
N LYS A 527 87.31 -29.31 43.82
CA LYS A 527 88.64 -29.08 43.24
C LYS A 527 89.31 -27.85 43.85
N SER A 528 88.56 -26.77 44.07
CA SER A 528 89.06 -25.55 44.69
C SER A 528 89.50 -25.78 46.14
N THR A 529 88.73 -26.53 46.93
CA THR A 529 89.08 -26.85 48.33
C THR A 529 90.28 -27.80 48.42
N ALA A 530 90.37 -28.79 47.53
CA ALA A 530 91.54 -29.65 47.42
C ALA A 530 92.80 -28.85 47.05
N GLU A 531 92.70 -27.93 46.10
CA GLU A 531 93.81 -27.08 45.68
C GLU A 531 94.20 -26.07 46.76
N ALA A 532 93.23 -25.44 47.44
CA ALA A 532 93.49 -24.59 48.60
C ALA A 532 94.21 -25.35 49.73
N SER A 533 93.82 -26.60 49.99
CA SER A 533 94.49 -27.47 50.97
C SER A 533 95.93 -27.82 50.54
N ARG A 534 96.14 -28.08 49.25
CA ARG A 534 97.49 -28.32 48.69
C ARG A 534 98.37 -27.09 48.86
N VAL A 535 97.86 -25.91 48.51
CA VAL A 535 98.56 -24.62 48.64
C VAL A 535 98.86 -24.31 50.11
N ALA A 536 97.89 -24.50 51.02
CA ALA A 536 98.10 -24.35 52.46
C ALA A 536 99.22 -25.26 52.98
N ARG A 537 99.29 -26.53 52.52
CA ARG A 537 100.37 -27.46 52.90
C ARG A 537 101.75 -26.98 52.41
N VAL A 538 101.83 -26.46 51.19
CA VAL A 538 103.07 -25.88 50.66
C VAL A 538 103.49 -24.66 51.48
N HIS A 539 102.56 -23.76 51.80
CA HIS A 539 102.85 -22.61 52.66
C HIS A 539 103.28 -23.03 54.07
N GLN A 540 102.61 -24.00 54.69
CA GLN A 540 102.98 -24.51 56.01
C GLN A 540 104.38 -25.12 56.01
N ASN A 541 104.73 -25.90 54.99
CA ASN A 541 106.07 -26.43 54.84
C ASN A 541 107.11 -25.31 54.72
N LYS A 542 106.79 -24.24 53.98
CA LYS A 542 107.69 -23.09 53.84
C LYS A 542 107.85 -22.30 55.13
N VAL A 543 106.77 -22.12 55.89
CA VAL A 543 106.81 -21.52 57.23
C VAL A 543 107.68 -22.35 58.18
N ASN A 544 107.51 -23.68 58.18
CA ASN A 544 108.32 -24.57 59.00
C ASN A 544 109.82 -24.50 58.62
N GLU A 545 110.14 -24.45 57.33
CA GLU A 545 111.53 -24.27 56.85
C GLU A 545 112.12 -22.94 57.31
N LEU A 546 111.35 -21.85 57.23
CA LEU A 546 111.77 -20.53 57.70
C LEU A 546 111.98 -20.51 59.22
N ASN A 547 111.08 -21.12 60.00
CA ASN A 547 111.21 -21.23 61.45
C ASN A 547 112.45 -22.03 61.85
N GLN A 548 112.73 -23.17 61.20
CA GLN A 548 113.97 -23.93 61.44
C GLN A 548 115.23 -23.08 61.19
N ARG A 549 115.17 -22.19 60.19
CA ARG A 549 116.27 -21.28 59.87
C ARG A 549 116.41 -20.16 60.91
N ILE A 550 115.29 -19.67 61.45
CA ILE A 550 115.29 -18.73 62.58
C ILE A 550 115.91 -19.39 63.80
N ASP A 551 115.47 -20.60 64.20
CA ASP A 551 116.03 -21.34 65.35
C ASP A 551 117.55 -21.58 65.19
N GLN A 552 118.00 -21.83 63.96
CA GLN A 552 119.43 -22.00 63.69
C GLN A 552 120.21 -20.69 63.79
N LEU A 553 119.64 -19.58 63.35
CA LEU A 553 120.23 -18.25 63.53
C LEU A 553 120.26 -17.83 65.01
N GLU A 554 119.22 -18.15 65.78
CA GLU A 554 119.17 -17.89 67.22
C GLU A 554 120.24 -18.68 67.98
N ARG A 555 120.41 -19.97 67.68
CA ARG A 555 121.50 -20.77 68.27
C ARG A 555 122.88 -20.22 67.94
N ASN A 556 123.08 -19.77 66.69
CA ASN A 556 124.35 -19.14 66.29
C ASN A 556 124.56 -17.82 67.06
N LEU A 557 123.50 -17.04 67.27
CA LEU A 557 123.56 -15.80 68.05
C LEU A 557 123.88 -16.06 69.52
N GLU A 558 123.31 -17.11 70.12
CA GLU A 558 123.65 -17.54 71.48
C GLU A 558 125.12 -17.96 71.58
N THR A 559 125.63 -18.71 70.61
CA THR A 559 127.05 -19.13 70.62
C THR A 559 128.00 -17.95 70.50
N GLU A 560 127.68 -16.96 69.66
CA GLU A 560 128.45 -15.72 69.54
C GLU A 560 128.35 -14.87 70.83
N ASN A 561 127.19 -14.80 71.47
CA ASN A 561 127.03 -14.13 72.76
C ASN A 561 127.83 -14.80 73.88
N ASP A 562 127.86 -16.13 73.94
CA ASP A 562 128.70 -16.89 74.88
C ASP A 562 130.19 -16.66 74.63
N ALA A 563 130.61 -16.59 73.37
CA ALA A 563 131.97 -16.25 73.00
C ALA A 563 132.33 -14.83 73.46
N LYS A 564 131.42 -13.86 73.25
CA LYS A 564 131.56 -12.50 73.76
C LYS A 564 131.68 -12.46 75.28
N LEU A 565 130.82 -13.17 76.00
CA LEU A 565 130.82 -13.22 77.47
C LEU A 565 132.14 -13.81 78.02
N LYS A 566 132.69 -14.83 77.35
CA LYS A 566 134.03 -15.37 77.69
C LYS A 566 135.14 -14.34 77.50
N VAL A 567 135.10 -13.56 76.43
CA VAL A 567 136.06 -12.47 76.19
C VAL A 567 135.91 -11.37 77.23
N GLU A 568 134.68 -10.99 77.60
CA GLU A 568 134.42 -10.02 78.66
C GLU A 568 134.92 -10.50 80.03
N ASN A 569 134.74 -11.77 80.37
CA ASN A 569 135.27 -12.37 81.59
C ASN A 569 136.80 -12.41 81.61
N LEU A 570 137.45 -12.82 80.50
CA LEU A 570 138.91 -12.77 80.36
C LEU A 570 139.44 -11.33 80.50
N PHE A 571 138.72 -10.35 79.97
CA PHE A 571 139.08 -8.94 80.13
C PHE A 571 138.99 -8.48 81.59
N GLN A 572 138.00 -8.96 82.35
CA GLN A 572 137.89 -8.67 83.78
C GLN A 572 138.95 -9.38 84.62
N GLU A 573 139.28 -10.64 84.32
CA GLU A 573 140.40 -11.34 84.96
C GLU A 573 141.72 -10.61 84.71
N MET A 574 141.99 -10.18 83.47
CA MET A 574 143.17 -9.40 83.14
C MET A 574 143.23 -8.07 83.91
N LYS A 575 142.07 -7.44 84.16
CA LYS A 575 141.95 -6.20 84.92
C LYS A 575 142.17 -6.42 86.42
N GLU A 576 141.69 -7.52 86.98
CA GLU A 576 141.97 -7.98 88.35
C GLU A 576 143.45 -8.30 88.55
N ASP A 577 144.08 -8.98 87.59
CA ASP A 577 145.52 -9.28 87.60
C ASP A 577 146.37 -8.00 87.47
N TYR A 578 145.97 -7.05 86.62
CA TYR A 578 146.59 -5.73 86.56
C TYR A 578 146.45 -4.96 87.89
N LYS A 579 145.31 -5.09 88.57
CA LYS A 579 145.08 -4.52 89.91
C LYS A 579 145.94 -5.19 90.99
N ARG A 580 146.11 -6.52 90.93
CA ARG A 580 147.04 -7.26 91.80
C ARG A 580 148.48 -6.81 91.57
N PHE A 581 148.88 -6.67 90.32
CA PHE A 581 150.20 -6.15 89.95
C PHE A 581 150.43 -4.72 90.50
N GLN A 582 149.44 -3.83 90.39
CA GLN A 582 149.50 -2.49 91.00
C GLN A 582 149.59 -2.52 92.54
N ASN A 583 148.92 -3.46 93.20
CA ASN A 583 148.98 -3.58 94.66
C ASN A 583 150.32 -4.14 95.15
N TYR A 584 150.98 -5.04 94.41
CA TYR A 584 152.32 -5.53 94.75
C TYR A 584 153.43 -4.49 94.52
N THR A 585 153.17 -3.44 93.73
CA THR A 585 154.18 -2.45 93.33
C THR A 585 154.13 -1.13 94.12
N ARG A 586 153.30 -1.02 95.16
CA ARG A 586 153.36 0.08 96.15
C ARG A 586 154.55 -0.08 97.10
N GLY A 587 155.74 0.25 96.62
CA GLY A 587 156.95 0.28 97.44
C GLY A 587 158.27 0.37 96.67
N PHE A 588 158.27 0.12 95.36
CA PHE A 588 159.48 0.23 94.53
C PHE A 588 159.19 0.95 93.21
N HIS A 589 159.90 2.05 92.98
CA HIS A 589 160.12 2.62 91.66
C HIS A 589 160.90 1.64 90.78
N SER A 590 160.51 1.50 89.52
CA SER A 590 161.36 1.88 88.37
C SER A 590 160.71 1.50 87.04
N ASP A 591 160.89 2.39 86.07
CA ASP A 591 160.71 2.20 84.64
C ASP A 591 160.91 0.76 84.15
N PHE A 592 159.92 0.23 83.42
CA PHE A 592 160.01 -0.54 82.18
C PHE A 592 158.68 -1.29 81.94
N LEU A 593 158.21 -1.24 80.70
CA LEU A 593 157.19 -2.09 80.04
C LEU A 593 155.89 -1.37 79.62
N MET A 594 156.07 -0.47 78.65
CA MET A 594 155.15 -0.28 77.52
C MET A 594 155.58 -1.21 76.37
N LYS A 595 154.71 -2.14 75.97
CA LYS A 595 154.49 -2.54 74.58
C LYS A 595 153.16 -3.25 74.44
#